data_AF-A0A9D5RZI0-F1
#
_entry.id   AF-A0A9D5RZI0-F1
#
_cell.length_a   1.000
_cell.length_b   1.000
_cell.length_c   1.000
_cell.angle_alpha   90.00
_cell.angle_beta   90.00
_cell.angle_gamma   90.00
#
_symmetry.space_group_name_H-M   'P 1'
#
loop_
_entity.id
_entity.type
_entity.pdbx_description
1 polymer ?
#
loop_
_entity_poly.entity_id
_entity_poly.type
_entity_poly.pdbx_seq_one_letter_code
_entity_poly.pdbx_strand_id
1 'polypeptide(L)'
;MKVKIKFENIFVVLSILFIFGCCCFYGTRLVKYYRVFNPKNEAGEKTEVFSSTVRQNNPVVSEGDGLYIHNGDFVFKGEEVNNYVSYIGKTWRIMQVNRTGSVKLVLDESLTEMVYDEEENTYDKSKIYTYIKNKENLKLDTTSLEKMTICLDLIDDSNKITCEKTIEEYVSILSISDYGNSVNTANNKSFLNNSDYIWLYNQNNDGLGWNVTKGFLTQSELDSEYAVKPVIVLKGTAHSEKGDGSKDNPYIVKDGE
;
A
#
# COMPACT_ATOMS: atom_id res chain seq x y z
N MET A 1 74.24 8.32 -6.16
CA MET A 1 73.55 9.62 -6.33
C MET A 1 72.21 9.53 -5.61
N LYS A 2 72.04 10.13 -4.42
CA LYS A 2 70.77 10.09 -3.68
C LYS A 2 69.86 11.18 -4.23
N VAL A 3 68.78 10.79 -4.92
CA VAL A 3 67.75 11.73 -5.38
C VAL A 3 67.10 12.37 -4.14
N LYS A 4 67.32 13.67 -3.92
CA LYS A 4 66.58 14.43 -2.89
C LYS A 4 65.19 14.69 -3.43
N ILE A 5 64.22 13.88 -3.02
CA ILE A 5 62.81 14.13 -3.34
C ILE A 5 62.39 15.39 -2.56
N LYS A 6 61.95 16.43 -3.27
CA LYS A 6 61.45 17.67 -2.64
C LYS A 6 60.08 17.38 -2.03
N PHE A 7 59.92 17.69 -0.75
CA PHE A 7 58.65 17.52 -0.02
C PHE A 7 57.47 18.21 -0.71
N GLU A 8 57.70 19.38 -1.33
CA GLU A 8 56.72 20.11 -2.14
C GLU A 8 56.14 19.25 -3.27
N ASN A 9 56.98 18.50 -4.01
CA ASN A 9 56.53 17.66 -5.10
C ASN A 9 55.68 16.48 -4.59
N ILE A 10 56.03 15.92 -3.43
CA ILE A 10 55.24 14.85 -2.79
C ILE A 10 53.88 15.40 -2.36
N PHE A 11 53.86 16.57 -1.72
CA PHE A 11 52.63 17.21 -1.25
C PHE A 11 51.68 17.56 -2.40
N VAL A 12 52.20 18.05 -3.54
CA VAL A 12 51.40 18.33 -4.74
C VAL A 12 50.78 17.04 -5.28
N VAL A 13 51.56 15.96 -5.40
CA VAL A 13 51.04 14.66 -5.87
C VAL A 13 49.96 14.12 -4.92
N LEU A 14 50.20 14.18 -3.60
CA LEU A 14 49.20 13.77 -2.60
C LEU A 14 47.92 14.60 -2.65
N SER A 15 48.04 15.91 -2.87
CA SER A 15 46.89 16.82 -2.99
C SER A 15 46.06 16.52 -4.24
N ILE A 16 46.71 16.22 -5.37
CA ILE A 16 46.02 15.82 -6.61
C ILE A 16 45.28 14.49 -6.40
N LEU A 17 45.94 13.50 -5.79
CA LEU A 17 45.32 12.20 -5.47
C LEU A 17 44.13 12.36 -4.53
N PHE A 18 44.24 13.24 -3.52
CA PHE A 18 43.15 13.55 -2.61
C PHE A 18 41.96 14.18 -3.34
N ILE A 19 42.19 15.20 -4.17
CA ILE A 19 41.13 15.84 -4.96
C ILE A 19 40.47 14.82 -5.89
N PHE A 20 41.26 13.99 -6.59
CA PHE A 20 40.73 12.96 -7.46
C PHE A 20 39.89 11.94 -6.67
N GLY A 21 40.36 11.54 -5.49
CA GLY A 21 39.61 10.68 -4.56
C GLY A 21 38.27 11.30 -4.15
N CYS A 22 38.25 12.58 -3.79
CA CYS A 22 37.03 13.31 -3.49
C CYS A 22 36.10 13.38 -4.72
N CYS A 23 36.61 13.72 -5.90
CA CYS A 23 35.82 13.77 -7.13
C CYS A 23 35.19 12.41 -7.47
N CYS A 24 35.94 11.32 -7.34
CA CYS A 24 35.42 9.97 -7.54
C CYS A 24 34.35 9.62 -6.49
N PHE A 25 34.60 9.92 -5.20
CA PHE A 25 33.66 9.63 -4.12
C PHE A 25 32.34 10.41 -4.26
N TYR A 26 32.43 11.74 -4.46
CA TYR A 26 31.26 12.58 -4.62
C TYR A 26 30.59 12.40 -5.98
N GLY A 27 31.36 12.15 -7.04
CA GLY A 27 30.84 11.87 -8.39
C GLY A 27 30.04 10.58 -8.45
N THR A 28 30.58 9.48 -7.91
CA THR A 28 29.84 8.19 -7.83
C THR A 28 28.59 8.32 -6.96
N ARG A 29 28.68 9.02 -5.83
CA ARG A 29 27.53 9.32 -4.97
C ARG A 29 26.47 10.14 -5.71
N LEU A 30 26.87 11.18 -6.44
CA LEU A 30 25.98 12.01 -7.24
C LEU A 30 25.26 11.19 -8.32
N VAL A 31 25.98 10.34 -9.06
CA VAL A 31 25.37 9.46 -10.06
C VAL A 31 24.39 8.47 -9.42
N LYS A 32 24.76 7.88 -8.27
CA LYS A 32 23.88 6.98 -7.52
C LYS A 32 22.57 7.69 -7.14
N TYR A 33 22.64 8.86 -6.52
CA TYR A 33 21.43 9.61 -6.14
C TYR A 33 20.65 10.12 -7.35
N TYR A 34 21.32 10.56 -8.42
CA TYR A 34 20.65 10.98 -9.65
C TYR A 34 19.77 9.86 -10.24
N ARG A 35 20.27 8.62 -10.26
CA ARG A 35 19.51 7.44 -10.70
C ARG A 35 18.35 7.11 -9.76
N VAL A 36 18.55 7.21 -8.44
CA VAL A 36 17.50 7.00 -7.44
C VAL A 36 16.35 8.01 -7.61
N PHE A 37 16.65 9.28 -7.92
CA PHE A 37 15.64 10.32 -8.10
C PHE A 37 15.12 10.47 -9.54
N ASN A 38 15.71 9.77 -10.51
CA ASN A 38 15.22 9.70 -11.89
C ASN A 38 15.24 8.25 -12.37
N PRO A 39 14.44 7.36 -11.75
CA PRO A 39 14.36 5.99 -12.20
C PRO A 39 13.78 5.96 -13.62
N LYS A 40 14.24 4.98 -14.39
CA LYS A 40 13.79 4.74 -15.75
C LYS A 40 13.34 3.30 -15.87
N ASN A 41 12.27 3.06 -16.63
CA ASN A 41 11.83 1.69 -16.93
C ASN A 41 12.78 1.01 -17.93
N GLU A 42 12.52 -0.27 -18.24
CA GLU A 42 13.29 -1.07 -19.20
C GLU A 42 13.35 -0.43 -20.61
N ALA A 43 12.35 0.38 -20.97
CA ALA A 43 12.32 1.13 -22.23
C ALA A 43 13.10 2.46 -22.18
N GLY A 44 13.66 2.84 -21.02
CA GLY A 44 14.41 4.08 -20.82
C GLY A 44 13.57 5.32 -20.57
N GLU A 45 12.26 5.18 -20.38
CA GLU A 45 11.31 6.24 -20.05
C GLU A 45 11.38 6.56 -18.54
N LYS A 46 11.23 7.83 -18.16
CA LYS A 46 11.22 8.22 -16.74
C LYS A 46 10.01 7.59 -16.04
N THR A 47 10.23 7.01 -14.88
CA THR A 47 9.15 6.56 -13.99
C THR A 47 8.82 7.65 -12.98
N GLU A 48 7.55 7.80 -12.63
CA GLU A 48 7.10 8.77 -11.66
C GLU A 48 6.85 8.13 -10.29
N VAL A 49 6.93 8.93 -9.23
CA VAL A 49 6.56 8.49 -7.89
C VAL A 49 5.07 8.18 -7.90
N PHE A 50 4.72 6.93 -7.59
CA PHE A 50 3.38 6.40 -7.80
C PHE A 50 2.29 7.25 -7.11
N SER A 51 2.50 7.60 -5.84
CA SER A 51 1.57 8.47 -5.10
C SER A 51 1.43 9.88 -5.65
N SER A 52 2.42 10.39 -6.37
CA SER A 52 2.32 11.70 -7.03
C SER A 52 1.49 11.59 -8.30
N THR A 53 1.71 10.57 -9.11
CA THR A 53 0.92 10.30 -10.32
C THR A 53 -0.56 10.09 -9.99
N VAL A 54 -0.86 9.29 -8.95
CA VAL A 54 -2.25 9.07 -8.48
C VAL A 54 -2.94 10.38 -8.14
N ARG A 55 -2.27 11.27 -7.39
CA ARG A 55 -2.82 12.57 -6.98
C ARG A 55 -2.94 13.56 -8.14
N GLN A 56 -2.05 13.48 -9.13
CA GLN A 56 -2.11 14.35 -10.31
C GLN A 56 -3.28 13.99 -11.22
N ASN A 57 -3.53 12.69 -11.41
CA ASN A 57 -4.59 12.19 -12.28
C ASN A 57 -5.98 12.24 -11.62
N ASN A 58 -6.04 12.34 -10.29
CA ASN A 58 -7.29 12.38 -9.53
C ASN A 58 -7.37 13.68 -8.70
N PRO A 59 -7.95 14.75 -9.25
CA PRO A 59 -8.20 15.97 -8.49
C PRO A 59 -9.08 15.71 -7.27
N VAL A 60 -8.81 16.43 -6.18
CA VAL A 60 -9.63 16.33 -4.96
C VAL A 60 -11.01 16.92 -5.23
N VAL A 61 -12.05 16.19 -4.83
CA VAL A 61 -13.45 16.60 -4.95
C VAL A 61 -14.05 16.88 -3.56
N SER A 62 -15.13 17.66 -3.53
CA SER A 62 -15.92 17.93 -2.33
C SER A 62 -17.27 17.20 -2.32
N GLU A 63 -17.71 16.71 -3.48
CA GLU A 63 -18.99 16.04 -3.68
C GLU A 63 -18.85 14.95 -4.76
N GLY A 64 -19.69 13.93 -4.70
CA GLY A 64 -19.69 12.82 -5.65
C GLY A 64 -18.57 11.79 -5.41
N ASP A 65 -18.35 10.94 -6.40
CA ASP A 65 -17.31 9.91 -6.34
C ASP A 65 -15.95 10.54 -6.70
N GLY A 66 -14.87 10.14 -6.02
CA GLY A 66 -13.55 10.70 -6.29
C GLY A 66 -12.57 10.62 -5.12
N LEU A 67 -11.53 11.46 -5.20
CA LEU A 67 -10.47 11.55 -4.20
C LEU A 67 -10.81 12.64 -3.18
N TYR A 68 -10.74 12.31 -1.89
CA TYR A 68 -11.03 13.22 -0.78
C TYR A 68 -9.81 13.37 0.12
N ILE A 69 -9.73 14.49 0.84
CA ILE A 69 -8.75 14.64 1.92
C ILE A 69 -9.43 14.28 3.25
N HIS A 70 -8.85 13.34 3.98
CA HIS A 70 -9.31 12.95 5.32
C HIS A 70 -8.10 12.86 6.26
N ASN A 71 -8.09 13.68 7.32
CA ASN A 71 -6.98 13.75 8.29
C ASN A 71 -5.58 13.97 7.69
N GLY A 72 -5.50 14.59 6.51
CA GLY A 72 -4.25 14.87 5.80
C GLY A 72 -3.83 13.78 4.81
N ASP A 73 -4.53 12.65 4.78
CA ASP A 73 -4.36 11.60 3.77
C ASP A 73 -5.39 11.76 2.65
N PHE A 74 -5.10 11.17 1.49
CA PHE A 74 -6.00 11.18 0.34
C PHE A 74 -6.73 9.84 0.25
N VAL A 75 -8.06 9.84 0.25
CA VAL A 75 -8.89 8.64 0.34
C VAL A 75 -9.85 8.61 -0.85
N PHE A 76 -9.90 7.49 -1.57
CA PHE A 76 -10.88 7.30 -2.63
C PHE A 76 -12.24 6.95 -2.03
N LYS A 77 -13.30 7.56 -2.56
CA LYS A 77 -14.69 7.33 -2.13
C LYS A 77 -15.64 7.16 -3.31
N GLY A 78 -16.68 6.37 -3.12
CA GLY A 78 -17.72 6.15 -4.12
C GLY A 78 -17.43 4.96 -5.03
N GLU A 79 -18.29 4.72 -6.02
CA GLU A 79 -18.26 3.55 -6.90
C GLU A 79 -17.42 3.81 -8.15
N GLU A 80 -17.64 4.95 -8.80
CA GLU A 80 -17.07 5.30 -10.10
C GLU A 80 -15.77 6.11 -9.95
N VAL A 81 -14.68 5.42 -9.62
CA VAL A 81 -13.36 6.02 -9.39
C VAL A 81 -12.22 5.33 -10.15
N ASN A 82 -11.23 6.14 -10.57
CA ASN A 82 -10.04 5.71 -11.31
C ASN A 82 -8.88 5.33 -10.36
N ASN A 83 -9.10 4.27 -9.58
CA ASN A 83 -8.15 3.76 -8.59
C ASN A 83 -7.65 2.33 -8.87
N TYR A 84 -7.65 1.86 -10.12
CA TYR A 84 -7.12 0.54 -10.49
C TYR A 84 -5.59 0.52 -10.59
N VAL A 85 -4.98 -0.57 -10.10
CA VAL A 85 -3.53 -0.81 -10.12
C VAL A 85 -3.25 -2.25 -10.53
N SER A 86 -2.39 -2.45 -11.51
CA SER A 86 -1.79 -3.74 -11.83
C SER A 86 -0.47 -3.86 -11.05
N TYR A 87 -0.42 -4.79 -10.10
CA TYR A 87 0.77 -5.09 -9.29
C TYR A 87 0.85 -6.61 -9.08
N ILE A 88 2.04 -7.17 -9.29
CA ILE A 88 2.35 -8.62 -9.18
C ILE A 88 1.37 -9.54 -9.92
N GLY A 89 0.93 -9.12 -11.11
CA GLY A 89 0.00 -9.89 -11.94
C GLY A 89 -1.43 -9.96 -11.39
N LYS A 90 -1.78 -9.09 -10.44
CA LYS A 90 -3.11 -8.95 -9.84
C LYS A 90 -3.62 -7.52 -10.01
N THR A 91 -4.94 -7.38 -10.06
CA THR A 91 -5.61 -6.07 -10.05
C THR A 91 -5.93 -5.68 -8.62
N TRP A 92 -5.56 -4.47 -8.25
CA TRP A 92 -5.77 -3.86 -6.94
C TRP A 92 -6.51 -2.54 -7.08
N ARG A 93 -7.15 -2.10 -5.99
CA ARG A 93 -7.81 -0.81 -5.86
C ARG A 93 -7.08 0.06 -4.85
N ILE A 94 -6.79 1.31 -5.17
CA ILE A 94 -6.20 2.27 -4.24
C ILE A 94 -7.27 2.73 -3.26
N MET A 95 -7.05 2.50 -1.97
CA MET A 95 -7.93 3.00 -0.93
C MET A 95 -7.47 4.36 -0.42
N GLN A 96 -6.16 4.48 -0.15
CA GLN A 96 -5.60 5.64 0.50
C GLN A 96 -4.16 5.92 0.04
N VAL A 97 -3.83 7.20 -0.13
CA VAL A 97 -2.46 7.70 -0.26
C VAL A 97 -2.13 8.51 0.99
N ASN A 98 -1.20 8.00 1.79
CA ASN A 98 -0.75 8.65 3.01
C ASN A 98 0.05 9.91 2.70
N ARG A 99 0.09 10.84 3.65
CA ARG A 99 0.91 12.06 3.56
C ARG A 99 2.40 11.79 3.33
N THR A 100 2.91 10.63 3.77
CA THR A 100 4.29 10.16 3.55
C THR A 100 4.53 9.66 2.12
N GLY A 101 3.47 9.52 1.32
CA GLY A 101 3.52 9.04 -0.05
C GLY A 101 3.25 7.54 -0.20
N SER A 102 3.12 6.79 0.89
CA SER A 102 2.77 5.37 0.85
C SER A 102 1.32 5.16 0.39
N VAL A 103 1.07 4.04 -0.29
CA VAL A 103 -0.23 3.80 -0.95
C VAL A 103 -0.83 2.49 -0.46
N LYS A 104 -1.98 2.58 0.22
CA LYS A 104 -2.74 1.44 0.72
C LYS A 104 -3.66 0.91 -0.38
N LEU A 105 -3.49 -0.36 -0.71
CA LEU A 105 -4.20 -1.07 -1.76
C LEU A 105 -5.03 -2.20 -1.18
N VAL A 106 -6.15 -2.52 -1.82
CA VAL A 106 -6.92 -3.74 -1.58
C VAL A 106 -7.03 -4.53 -2.88
N LEU A 107 -7.02 -5.86 -2.80
CA LEU A 107 -7.21 -6.70 -3.97
C LEU A 107 -8.59 -6.44 -4.58
N ASP A 108 -8.67 -6.24 -5.90
CA ASP A 108 -9.93 -5.93 -6.56
C ASP A 108 -10.89 -7.11 -6.49
N GLU A 109 -10.40 -8.30 -6.81
CA GLU A 109 -11.14 -9.57 -6.65
C GLU A 109 -10.88 -10.21 -5.27
N SER A 110 -11.74 -11.13 -4.88
CA SER A 110 -11.51 -11.96 -3.69
C SER A 110 -10.33 -12.90 -3.93
N LEU A 111 -9.44 -13.03 -2.95
CA LEU A 111 -8.37 -14.04 -3.00
C LEU A 111 -8.95 -15.46 -2.89
N THR A 112 -9.94 -15.61 -2.01
CA THR A 112 -10.71 -16.82 -1.77
C THR A 112 -12.00 -16.42 -1.05
N GLU A 113 -12.97 -17.32 -1.00
CA GLU A 113 -14.02 -17.30 0.01
C GLU A 113 -13.65 -18.35 1.06
N MET A 114 -13.82 -18.02 2.33
CA MET A 114 -13.56 -18.96 3.44
C MET A 114 -14.24 -18.50 4.72
N VAL A 115 -14.40 -19.43 5.66
CA VAL A 115 -14.79 -19.14 7.03
C VAL A 115 -13.66 -18.39 7.76
N TYR A 116 -14.05 -17.55 8.71
CA TYR A 116 -13.08 -16.79 9.52
C TYR A 116 -12.31 -17.74 10.45
N ASP A 117 -13.06 -18.52 11.23
CA ASP A 117 -12.58 -19.60 12.07
C ASP A 117 -13.75 -20.51 12.51
N GLU A 118 -13.47 -21.67 13.09
CA GLU A 118 -14.50 -22.54 13.71
C GLU A 118 -14.70 -22.26 15.20
N GLU A 119 -13.79 -21.50 15.83
CA GLU A 119 -13.82 -21.13 17.26
C GLU A 119 -13.67 -19.61 17.42
N GLU A 120 -14.12 -19.05 18.56
CA GLU A 120 -13.91 -17.64 18.91
C GLU A 120 -12.43 -17.31 19.08
N ASN A 121 -11.79 -16.86 17.99
CA ASN A 121 -10.39 -16.48 17.94
C ASN A 121 -10.20 -15.06 17.41
N THR A 122 -9.24 -14.35 17.97
CA THR A 122 -8.81 -13.04 17.47
C THR A 122 -8.26 -13.14 16.05
N TYR A 123 -8.33 -12.03 15.29
CA TYR A 123 -7.88 -12.00 13.90
C TYR A 123 -6.49 -12.60 13.68
N ASP A 124 -5.51 -12.25 14.53
CA ASP A 124 -4.11 -12.68 14.45
C ASP A 124 -3.90 -14.20 14.68
N LYS A 125 -4.96 -14.93 15.04
CA LYS A 125 -4.96 -16.38 15.22
C LYS A 125 -5.91 -17.11 14.26
N SER A 126 -6.65 -16.36 13.45
CA SER A 126 -7.67 -16.90 12.55
C SER A 126 -7.09 -17.72 11.40
N LYS A 127 -7.95 -18.54 10.79
CA LYS A 127 -7.63 -19.24 9.53
C LYS A 127 -7.36 -18.24 8.40
N ILE A 128 -8.10 -17.13 8.34
CA ILE A 128 -7.88 -16.07 7.34
C ILE A 128 -6.49 -15.47 7.47
N TYR A 129 -6.08 -15.08 8.68
CA TYR A 129 -4.75 -14.51 8.92
C TYR A 129 -3.63 -15.46 8.51
N THR A 130 -3.77 -16.75 8.87
CA THR A 130 -2.82 -17.78 8.47
C THR A 130 -2.77 -17.95 6.94
N TYR A 131 -3.93 -17.94 6.29
CA TYR A 131 -4.05 -18.10 4.84
C TYR A 131 -3.41 -16.94 4.06
N ILE A 132 -3.72 -15.68 4.41
CA ILE A 132 -3.17 -14.52 3.68
C ILE A 132 -1.67 -14.34 3.91
N LYS A 133 -1.15 -14.76 5.06
CA LYS A 133 0.29 -14.66 5.36
C LYS A 133 1.14 -15.69 4.65
N ASN A 134 0.53 -16.76 4.14
CA ASN A 134 1.26 -17.74 3.35
C ASN A 134 1.70 -17.10 2.01
N LYS A 135 3.01 -16.98 1.84
CA LYS A 135 3.62 -16.35 0.64
C LYS A 135 3.20 -17.03 -0.66
N GLU A 136 2.91 -18.32 -0.66
CA GLU A 136 2.49 -19.04 -1.86
C GLU A 136 1.12 -18.59 -2.38
N ASN A 137 0.24 -18.13 -1.48
CA ASN A 137 -1.13 -17.74 -1.84
C ASN A 137 -1.16 -16.38 -2.55
N LEU A 138 -0.36 -15.43 -2.08
CA LEU A 138 -0.34 -14.06 -2.59
C LEU A 138 0.85 -13.72 -3.47
N LYS A 139 1.95 -14.48 -3.39
CA LYS A 139 3.22 -14.25 -4.10
C LYS A 139 3.75 -12.81 -3.92
N LEU A 140 3.57 -12.26 -2.71
CA LEU A 140 4.02 -10.92 -2.34
C LEU A 140 5.52 -10.93 -2.05
N ASP A 141 6.27 -10.07 -2.72
CA ASP A 141 7.56 -9.60 -2.21
C ASP A 141 7.34 -8.45 -1.22
N THR A 142 8.04 -8.49 -0.10
CA THR A 142 7.97 -7.48 0.96
C THR A 142 8.94 -6.33 0.75
N THR A 143 9.84 -6.40 -0.25
CA THR A 143 10.84 -5.35 -0.57
C THR A 143 10.17 -4.01 -0.91
N SER A 144 9.06 -4.05 -1.65
CA SER A 144 8.27 -2.90 -2.08
C SER A 144 7.20 -2.47 -1.06
N LEU A 145 6.99 -3.25 0.01
CA LEU A 145 5.91 -3.07 0.97
C LEU A 145 6.37 -2.46 2.28
N GLU A 146 5.51 -1.68 2.91
CA GLU A 146 5.64 -1.30 4.31
C GLU A 146 4.64 -2.06 5.17
N LYS A 147 4.99 -2.23 6.45
CA LYS A 147 4.06 -2.81 7.41
C LYS A 147 2.95 -1.81 7.70
N MET A 148 1.73 -2.33 7.84
CA MET A 148 0.60 -1.58 8.35
C MET A 148 0.27 -2.02 9.78
N THR A 149 -0.25 -1.07 10.55
CA THR A 149 -0.81 -1.35 11.87
C THR A 149 -2.20 -1.94 11.72
N ILE A 150 -2.41 -3.12 12.29
CA ILE A 150 -3.71 -3.80 12.35
C ILE A 150 -4.25 -3.68 13.76
N CYS A 151 -5.52 -3.30 13.85
CA CYS A 151 -6.20 -3.11 15.11
C CYS A 151 -6.89 -4.39 15.59
N LEU A 152 -6.60 -4.84 16.81
CA LEU A 152 -7.17 -6.07 17.39
C LEU A 152 -8.20 -5.79 18.50
N ASP A 153 -8.60 -4.54 18.67
CA ASP A 153 -9.68 -4.19 19.58
C ASP A 153 -11.01 -4.78 19.10
N LEU A 154 -11.84 -5.20 20.06
CA LEU A 154 -13.21 -5.62 19.80
C LEU A 154 -14.10 -4.37 19.69
N ILE A 155 -14.92 -4.33 18.64
CA ILE A 155 -15.72 -3.16 18.25
C ILE A 155 -17.19 -3.59 18.20
N ASP A 156 -18.01 -3.08 19.11
CA ASP A 156 -19.46 -3.33 19.09
C ASP A 156 -20.22 -2.32 18.22
N ASP A 157 -19.71 -1.09 18.12
CA ASP A 157 -20.32 0.03 17.38
C ASP A 157 -19.34 0.56 16.33
N SER A 158 -19.70 0.46 15.06
CA SER A 158 -18.87 0.91 13.94
C SER A 158 -18.56 2.41 13.96
N ASN A 159 -19.28 3.20 14.75
CA ASN A 159 -19.02 4.63 14.95
C ASN A 159 -18.05 4.92 16.10
N LYS A 160 -17.72 3.91 16.92
CA LYS A 160 -16.84 4.02 18.10
C LYS A 160 -15.70 3.04 17.98
N ILE A 161 -14.78 3.36 17.08
CA ILE A 161 -13.59 2.54 16.81
C ILE A 161 -12.49 2.96 17.78
N THR A 162 -12.01 2.02 18.60
CA THR A 162 -10.79 2.17 19.42
C THR A 162 -9.63 1.40 18.78
N CYS A 163 -8.40 1.74 19.18
CA CYS A 163 -7.25 0.97 18.75
C CYS A 163 -6.08 0.96 19.73
N GLU A 164 -6.26 0.23 20.83
CA GLU A 164 -5.24 0.05 21.87
C GLU A 164 -4.35 -1.18 21.60
N LYS A 165 -4.94 -2.29 21.15
CA LYS A 165 -4.22 -3.52 20.81
C LYS A 165 -3.88 -3.53 19.32
N THR A 166 -2.59 -3.66 19.01
CA THR A 166 -2.11 -3.62 17.63
C THR A 166 -1.06 -4.67 17.32
N ILE A 167 -0.98 -5.04 16.04
CA ILE A 167 0.12 -5.79 15.45
C ILE A 167 0.56 -5.10 14.16
N GLU A 168 1.77 -5.42 13.67
CA GLU A 168 2.29 -4.88 12.41
C GLU A 168 2.55 -5.99 11.40
N GLU A 169 1.93 -5.88 10.22
CA GLU A 169 2.04 -6.88 9.16
C GLU A 169 2.13 -6.24 7.78
N TYR A 170 2.71 -6.96 6.82
CA TYR A 170 2.76 -6.52 5.42
C TYR A 170 1.43 -6.71 4.68
N VAL A 171 0.58 -7.60 5.19
CA VAL A 171 -0.71 -7.95 4.59
C VAL A 171 -1.77 -8.07 5.68
N SER A 172 -2.96 -7.54 5.41
CA SER A 172 -4.18 -7.75 6.20
C SER A 172 -5.36 -8.05 5.28
N ILE A 173 -6.57 -8.07 5.83
CA ILE A 173 -7.81 -7.83 5.07
C ILE A 173 -8.35 -6.44 5.37
N LEU A 174 -9.49 -6.07 4.79
CA LEU A 174 -10.17 -4.80 5.05
C LEU A 174 -10.55 -4.64 6.54
N SER A 175 -10.55 -3.40 7.02
CA SER A 175 -11.14 -3.01 8.31
C SER A 175 -12.50 -2.34 8.14
N ILE A 176 -13.24 -2.19 9.24
CA ILE A 176 -14.43 -1.32 9.31
C ILE A 176 -14.06 0.09 8.85
N SER A 177 -12.92 0.62 9.30
CA SER A 177 -12.44 1.95 8.91
C SER A 177 -12.14 2.05 7.42
N ASP A 178 -11.51 1.03 6.83
CA ASP A 178 -11.20 1.00 5.39
C ASP A 178 -12.48 1.04 4.56
N TYR A 179 -13.45 0.20 4.93
CA TYR A 179 -14.73 0.18 4.25
C TYR A 179 -15.48 1.50 4.45
N GLY A 180 -15.66 1.96 5.69
CA GLY A 180 -16.36 3.21 6.00
C GLY A 180 -15.73 4.44 5.34
N ASN A 181 -14.41 4.47 5.23
CA ASN A 181 -13.70 5.56 4.54
C ASN A 181 -13.94 5.56 3.03
N SER A 182 -14.18 4.40 2.41
CA SER A 182 -14.43 4.26 0.98
C SER A 182 -15.87 4.61 0.55
N VAL A 183 -16.81 4.65 1.50
CA VAL A 183 -18.21 4.91 1.20
C VAL A 183 -18.42 6.39 0.90
N ASN A 184 -19.08 6.68 -0.22
CA ASN A 184 -19.64 7.99 -0.48
C ASN A 184 -20.97 8.13 0.28
N THR A 185 -21.04 9.08 1.22
CA THR A 185 -22.19 9.27 2.10
C THR A 185 -23.44 9.81 1.38
N ALA A 186 -23.30 10.36 0.17
CA ALA A 186 -24.42 10.90 -0.59
C ALA A 186 -25.28 9.79 -1.24
N ASN A 187 -24.66 8.68 -1.65
CA ASN A 187 -25.32 7.57 -2.34
C ASN A 187 -25.15 6.22 -1.65
N ASN A 188 -24.38 6.18 -0.55
CA ASN A 188 -24.05 4.99 0.24
C ASN A 188 -23.38 3.87 -0.58
N LYS A 189 -22.59 4.25 -1.59
CA LYS A 189 -21.86 3.33 -2.46
C LYS A 189 -20.36 3.40 -2.26
N SER A 190 -19.69 2.30 -2.58
CA SER A 190 -18.23 2.17 -2.55
C SER A 190 -17.78 1.27 -3.70
N PHE A 191 -16.60 1.55 -4.25
CA PHE A 191 -15.90 0.69 -5.19
C PHE A 191 -15.52 -0.67 -4.59
N LEU A 192 -15.61 -0.83 -3.27
CA LEU A 192 -15.44 -2.10 -2.57
C LEU A 192 -16.66 -3.02 -2.67
N ASN A 193 -17.81 -2.52 -3.14
CA ASN A 193 -19.06 -3.28 -3.29
C ASN A 193 -19.11 -4.13 -4.56
N ASN A 194 -17.94 -4.57 -5.05
CA ASN A 194 -17.82 -5.48 -6.19
C ASN A 194 -17.89 -6.97 -5.77
N SER A 195 -18.20 -7.25 -4.51
CA SER A 195 -18.53 -8.58 -3.98
C SER A 195 -19.64 -8.43 -2.93
N ASP A 196 -20.58 -9.36 -2.91
CA ASP A 196 -21.77 -9.27 -2.04
C ASP A 196 -21.45 -9.54 -0.57
N TYR A 197 -20.41 -10.31 -0.27
CA TYR A 197 -20.08 -10.71 1.10
C TYR A 197 -18.56 -10.66 1.31
N ILE A 198 -18.08 -9.78 2.19
CA ILE A 198 -16.65 -9.53 2.39
C ILE A 198 -16.32 -9.55 3.88
N TRP A 199 -15.32 -10.33 4.27
CA TRP A 199 -14.79 -10.30 5.63
C TRP A 199 -14.02 -9.00 5.93
N LEU A 200 -14.19 -8.49 7.15
CA LEU A 200 -13.35 -7.47 7.75
C LEU A 200 -12.58 -8.09 8.93
N TYR A 201 -11.38 -7.59 9.26
CA TYR A 201 -10.61 -8.19 10.36
C TYR A 201 -11.15 -7.88 11.76
N ASN A 202 -12.11 -6.96 11.88
CA ASN A 202 -12.64 -6.52 13.16
C ASN A 202 -13.66 -7.55 13.70
N GLN A 203 -13.73 -7.69 15.02
CA GLN A 203 -14.71 -8.53 15.73
C GLN A 203 -15.40 -7.72 16.83
N ASN A 204 -16.50 -8.22 17.39
CA ASN A 204 -17.20 -7.61 18.52
C ASN A 204 -17.01 -8.42 19.82
N ASN A 205 -17.57 -7.93 20.93
CA ASN A 205 -17.47 -8.62 22.23
C ASN A 205 -18.33 -9.89 22.35
N ASP A 206 -19.24 -10.12 21.40
CA ASP A 206 -20.10 -11.32 21.33
C ASP A 206 -19.49 -12.44 20.49
N GLY A 207 -18.23 -12.30 20.05
CA GLY A 207 -17.55 -13.31 19.22
C GLY A 207 -17.89 -13.26 17.73
N LEU A 208 -18.69 -12.28 17.29
CA LEU A 208 -19.07 -12.12 15.89
C LEU A 208 -18.00 -11.36 15.09
N GLY A 209 -17.82 -11.76 13.84
CA GLY A 209 -16.95 -11.09 12.89
C GLY A 209 -17.67 -9.98 12.13
N TRP A 210 -17.02 -8.83 11.97
CA TRP A 210 -17.52 -7.78 11.09
C TRP A 210 -17.32 -8.15 9.64
N ASN A 211 -18.31 -7.81 8.82
CA ASN A 211 -18.30 -8.07 7.40
C ASN A 211 -19.12 -7.00 6.67
N VAL A 212 -18.97 -6.97 5.35
CA VAL A 212 -19.83 -6.19 4.45
C VAL A 212 -20.75 -7.17 3.75
N THR A 213 -22.06 -7.00 3.93
CA THR A 213 -23.09 -7.76 3.23
C THR A 213 -23.91 -6.82 2.36
N LYS A 214 -23.86 -7.02 1.04
CA LYS A 214 -24.59 -6.24 0.01
C LYS A 214 -24.40 -4.74 0.17
N GLY A 215 -23.17 -4.32 0.49
CA GLY A 215 -22.80 -2.93 0.69
C GLY A 215 -23.10 -2.34 2.07
N PHE A 216 -23.50 -3.16 3.05
CA PHE A 216 -23.76 -2.71 4.43
C PHE A 216 -22.83 -3.39 5.42
N LEU A 217 -22.31 -2.61 6.38
CA LEU A 217 -21.58 -3.15 7.52
C LEU A 217 -22.55 -3.96 8.40
N THR A 218 -22.21 -5.21 8.66
CA THR A 218 -22.96 -6.12 9.53
C THR A 218 -21.99 -7.03 10.30
N GLN A 219 -22.55 -7.90 11.14
CA GLN A 219 -21.83 -8.89 11.93
C GLN A 219 -22.36 -10.28 11.57
N SER A 220 -21.50 -11.29 11.62
CA SER A 220 -21.85 -12.69 11.32
C SER A 220 -21.06 -13.65 12.22
N GLU A 221 -21.57 -14.86 12.34
CA GLU A 221 -20.85 -15.98 12.93
C GLU A 221 -19.55 -16.26 12.15
N LEU A 222 -18.52 -16.71 12.86
CA LEU A 222 -17.18 -16.93 12.28
C LEU A 222 -17.12 -18.12 11.31
N ASP A 223 -18.13 -18.99 11.33
CA ASP A 223 -18.31 -20.14 10.42
C ASP A 223 -18.97 -19.77 9.08
N SER A 224 -19.30 -18.49 8.87
CA SER A 224 -19.83 -17.99 7.60
C SER A 224 -18.73 -17.85 6.54
N GLU A 225 -19.00 -18.31 5.33
CA GLU A 225 -18.06 -18.25 4.21
C GLU A 225 -18.21 -16.94 3.43
N TYR A 226 -17.23 -16.03 3.54
CA TYR A 226 -17.22 -14.74 2.83
C TYR A 226 -15.89 -14.49 2.11
N ALA A 227 -15.91 -13.53 1.18
CA ALA A 227 -14.74 -13.13 0.42
C ALA A 227 -13.65 -12.52 1.31
N VAL A 228 -12.43 -13.01 1.12
CA VAL A 228 -11.20 -12.48 1.70
C VAL A 228 -10.56 -11.55 0.69
N LYS A 229 -10.48 -10.25 1.01
CA LYS A 229 -9.85 -9.23 0.16
C LYS A 229 -8.59 -8.69 0.83
N PRO A 230 -7.40 -9.18 0.43
CA PRO A 230 -6.13 -8.77 0.98
C PRO A 230 -5.87 -7.27 0.81
N VAL A 231 -5.22 -6.69 1.81
CA VAL A 231 -4.82 -5.30 1.87
C VAL A 231 -3.31 -5.25 2.08
N ILE A 232 -2.63 -4.41 1.31
CA ILE A 232 -1.18 -4.18 1.37
C ILE A 232 -0.89 -2.68 1.36
N VAL A 233 0.31 -2.29 1.77
CA VAL A 233 0.76 -0.90 1.64
C VAL A 233 2.07 -0.86 0.87
N LEU A 234 2.05 -0.20 -0.29
CA LEU A 234 3.25 0.10 -1.06
C LEU A 234 4.01 1.25 -0.41
N LYS A 235 5.34 1.13 -0.32
CA LYS A 235 6.20 2.21 0.17
C LYS A 235 6.02 3.48 -0.65
N GLY A 236 6.21 4.65 -0.02
CA GLY A 236 6.20 5.93 -0.74
C GLY A 236 7.29 6.12 -1.79
N THR A 237 8.28 5.23 -1.85
CA THR A 237 9.29 5.16 -2.91
C THR A 237 8.86 4.31 -4.11
N ALA A 238 7.65 3.74 -4.10
CA ALA A 238 7.13 2.98 -5.24
C ALA A 238 6.96 3.88 -6.46
N HIS A 239 7.22 3.30 -7.63
CA HIS A 239 7.12 3.99 -8.91
C HIS A 239 6.08 3.32 -9.80
N SER A 240 5.34 4.14 -10.54
CA SER A 240 4.47 3.68 -11.61
C SER A 240 5.08 3.98 -12.96
N GLU A 241 4.90 3.06 -13.90
CA GLU A 241 5.41 3.23 -15.26
C GLU A 241 4.39 3.93 -16.17
N LYS A 242 3.13 3.49 -16.12
CA LYS A 242 2.03 3.91 -17.02
C LYS A 242 0.68 3.74 -16.31
N GLY A 243 -0.38 4.25 -16.95
CA GLY A 243 -1.77 4.12 -16.50
C GLY A 243 -2.37 5.43 -15.99
N ASP A 244 -3.69 5.56 -16.14
CA ASP A 244 -4.48 6.65 -15.57
C ASP A 244 -5.35 6.20 -14.38
N GLY A 245 -5.34 4.89 -14.08
CA GLY A 245 -6.08 4.31 -12.97
C GLY A 245 -7.51 3.91 -13.33
N SER A 246 -7.96 4.10 -14.58
CA SER A 246 -9.21 3.52 -15.07
C SER A 246 -9.10 2.01 -15.19
N LYS A 247 -10.25 1.33 -15.30
CA LYS A 247 -10.30 -0.14 -15.40
C LYS A 247 -9.55 -0.66 -16.62
N ASP A 248 -9.66 0.06 -17.73
CA ASP A 248 -9.05 -0.30 -19.01
C ASP A 248 -7.57 0.09 -19.08
N ASN A 249 -7.14 1.04 -18.26
CA ASN A 249 -5.76 1.56 -18.22
C ASN A 249 -5.26 1.73 -16.76
N PRO A 250 -5.13 0.63 -16.01
CA PRO A 250 -4.73 0.67 -14.60
C PRO A 250 -3.29 1.18 -14.44
N TYR A 251 -2.96 1.73 -13.28
CA TYR A 251 -1.58 2.05 -12.95
C TYR A 251 -0.72 0.79 -12.94
N ILE A 252 0.43 0.80 -13.60
CA ILE A 252 1.37 -0.33 -13.59
C ILE A 252 2.48 -0.04 -12.59
N VAL A 253 2.48 -0.79 -11.49
CA VAL A 253 3.55 -0.78 -10.48
C VAL A 253 4.34 -2.07 -10.61
N LYS A 254 5.66 -1.95 -10.77
CA LYS A 254 6.56 -3.11 -10.77
C LYS A 254 7.08 -3.36 -9.37
N ASP A 255 7.37 -4.62 -9.10
CA ASP A 255 8.11 -4.98 -7.90
C ASP A 255 9.55 -4.47 -8.02
N GLY A 256 10.10 -3.95 -6.93
CA GLY A 256 11.47 -3.45 -6.92
C GLY A 256 12.47 -4.61 -7.05
N GLU A 257 13.11 -4.72 -8.21
CA GLU A 257 14.38 -5.46 -8.37
C GLU A 257 15.58 -4.72 -7.76
#